data_AF-A0A077S6E0-F1
#
_entry.id   AF-A0A077S6E0-F1
#
_cell.length_a   1.000
_cell.length_b   1.000
_cell.length_c   1.000
_cell.angle_alpha   90.00
_cell.angle_beta   90.00
_cell.angle_gamma   90.00
#
_symmetry.space_group_name_H-M   'P 1'
#
loop_
_entity.id
_entity.type
_entity.pdbx_description
1 polymer ?
#
loop_
_entity_poly.entity_id
_entity_poly.type
_entity_poly.pdbx_seq_one_letter_code
_entity_poly.pdbx_strand_id
1 'polypeptide(L)'
;MEQVRPGGGSAMHGYTRLVVWLLLLSSSSSYFGHGISDSDVQCLKGLKQSVIDPNGVLEGSWSFSNNGIDGYICGFTGVECWHPDQNRVLSLSLGSLGLGGPFPQGLRLCSFMTALDMSDNNFSGPLPEHIFEQTPYVTYLDLSNNSFSGVIPASIANMTYLSTFALQHNQFDGGIPAQLGNASQLISFNVADNSLSGPVPDTLQSFPAANFTGNPELCGAPLDKKCKKRFRVRIHVRLVRIREMFVRIQKLLHRINDASIIGASAGFIFGFVVAFYFPHKFLFCERLQPYTFRVCG
;
A
#
# COMPACT_ATOMS: atom_id res chain seq x y z
N MET A 1 -8.87 -36.55 78.91
CA MET A 1 -7.45 -36.12 78.91
C MET A 1 -6.67 -37.08 78.04
N GLU A 2 -5.61 -36.58 77.42
CA GLU A 2 -4.62 -37.26 76.59
C GLU A 2 -4.98 -37.73 75.16
N GLN A 3 -4.38 -36.99 74.24
CA GLN A 3 -3.93 -37.29 72.88
C GLN A 3 -3.30 -38.69 72.69
N VAL A 4 -3.59 -39.35 71.54
CA VAL A 4 -2.59 -40.01 70.69
C VAL A 4 -3.06 -39.98 69.22
N ARG A 5 -2.31 -39.29 68.35
CA ARG A 5 -2.13 -39.64 66.92
C ARG A 5 -0.77 -40.34 66.83
N PRO A 6 -0.56 -41.34 65.95
CA PRO A 6 -0.15 -41.02 64.58
C PRO A 6 -0.61 -42.04 63.52
N GLY A 7 -0.44 -41.67 62.24
CA GLY A 7 -0.50 -42.64 61.15
C GLY A 7 -1.01 -42.05 59.84
N GLY A 8 -0.24 -41.14 59.25
CA GLY A 8 -0.51 -40.63 57.91
C GLY A 8 -0.37 -41.72 56.86
N GLY A 9 -1.47 -42.01 56.18
CA GLY A 9 -1.49 -42.81 54.96
C GLY A 9 -2.64 -42.30 54.10
N SER A 10 -2.32 -41.49 53.09
CA SER A 10 -3.05 -41.34 51.81
C SER A 10 -2.63 -40.06 51.10
N ALA A 11 -1.42 -40.05 50.55
CA ALA A 11 -1.02 -39.12 49.49
C ALA A 11 -0.58 -39.91 48.25
N MET A 12 -1.32 -40.98 47.90
CA MET A 12 -0.95 -41.84 46.78
C MET A 12 -2.15 -42.26 45.92
N HIS A 13 -3.27 -41.53 46.02
CA HIS A 13 -4.44 -41.71 45.14
C HIS A 13 -4.75 -40.47 44.27
N GLY A 14 -4.04 -39.35 44.47
CA GLY A 14 -4.17 -38.14 43.64
C GLY A 14 -3.21 -38.10 42.44
N TYR A 15 -2.01 -38.68 42.60
CA TYR A 15 -0.96 -38.59 41.58
C TYR A 15 -1.08 -39.63 40.47
N THR A 16 -1.63 -40.82 40.75
CA THR A 16 -1.86 -41.85 39.72
C THR A 16 -2.92 -41.44 38.70
N ARG A 17 -3.94 -40.67 39.11
CA ARG A 17 -4.89 -40.07 38.15
C ARG A 17 -4.25 -38.92 37.37
N LEU A 18 -3.48 -38.04 38.02
CA LEU A 18 -2.83 -36.93 37.32
C LEU A 18 -1.80 -37.39 36.28
N VAL A 19 -1.03 -38.44 36.55
CA VAL A 19 -0.03 -38.99 35.62
C VAL A 19 -0.69 -39.73 34.45
N VAL A 20 -1.82 -40.43 34.67
CA VAL A 20 -2.58 -41.05 33.56
C VAL A 20 -3.20 -39.99 32.65
N TRP A 21 -3.65 -38.86 33.20
CA TRP A 21 -4.12 -37.72 32.40
C TRP A 21 -2.99 -36.98 31.67
N LEU A 22 -1.80 -36.86 32.27
CA LEU A 22 -0.61 -36.27 31.63
C LEU A 22 0.02 -37.18 30.56
N LEU A 23 -0.07 -38.51 30.72
CA LEU A 23 0.40 -39.48 29.71
C LEU A 23 -0.61 -39.69 28.57
N LEU A 24 -1.91 -39.47 28.80
CA LEU A 24 -2.94 -39.42 27.75
C LEU A 24 -2.98 -38.06 27.01
N LEU A 25 -2.40 -37.01 27.57
CA LEU A 25 -2.18 -35.72 26.90
C LEU A 25 -0.84 -35.63 26.14
N SER A 26 0.02 -36.64 26.25
CA SER A 26 1.33 -36.69 25.58
C SER A 26 1.48 -37.86 24.59
N SER A 27 0.43 -38.64 24.36
CA SER A 27 0.44 -39.76 23.40
C SER A 27 -0.63 -39.62 22.32
N SER A 28 -0.63 -38.46 21.69
CA SER A 28 -0.76 -38.36 20.24
C SER A 28 -0.16 -37.02 19.86
N SER A 29 1.18 -37.00 19.79
CA SER A 29 1.87 -36.08 18.90
C SER A 29 1.10 -36.09 17.59
N SER A 30 0.43 -34.97 17.32
CA SER A 30 -0.28 -34.73 16.10
C SER A 30 0.62 -35.18 14.97
N TYR A 31 0.13 -36.12 14.17
CA TYR A 31 0.62 -36.38 12.83
C TYR A 31 0.80 -35.00 12.18
N PHE A 32 2.03 -34.50 12.09
CA PHE A 32 2.34 -33.21 11.48
C PHE A 32 2.36 -33.47 9.98
N GLY A 33 1.16 -33.52 9.41
CA GLY A 33 0.93 -33.78 8.00
C GLY A 33 -0.54 -33.53 7.71
N HIS A 34 -0.79 -32.51 6.89
CA HIS A 34 -2.08 -32.07 6.33
C HIS A 34 -2.94 -31.14 7.21
N GLY A 35 -3.07 -29.88 6.79
CA GLY A 35 -4.22 -29.06 7.23
C GLY A 35 -4.20 -27.55 7.06
N ILE A 36 -3.10 -26.90 6.69
CA ILE A 36 -3.12 -25.49 6.23
C ILE A 36 -2.91 -25.56 4.73
N SER A 37 -3.87 -25.09 3.92
CA SER A 37 -3.57 -24.89 2.51
C SER A 37 -2.37 -23.94 2.46
N ASP A 38 -1.25 -24.41 1.94
CA ASP A 38 0.00 -23.67 1.98
C ASP A 38 -0.23 -22.23 1.46
N SER A 39 0.16 -21.24 2.27
CA SER A 39 -0.05 -19.82 1.96
C SER A 39 0.51 -19.46 0.60
N ASP A 40 1.64 -20.05 0.24
CA ASP A 40 2.34 -19.81 -1.00
C ASP A 40 1.66 -20.54 -2.15
N VAL A 41 1.10 -21.74 -1.93
CA VAL A 41 0.20 -22.38 -2.92
C VAL A 41 -1.00 -21.46 -3.22
N GLN A 42 -1.62 -20.86 -2.20
CA GLN A 42 -2.72 -19.91 -2.41
C GLN A 42 -2.25 -18.61 -3.05
N CYS A 43 -1.03 -18.16 -2.75
CA CYS A 43 -0.40 -17.03 -3.42
C CYS A 43 -0.33 -17.26 -4.93
N LEU A 44 0.24 -18.40 -5.35
CA LEU A 44 0.40 -18.72 -6.76
C LEU A 44 -0.95 -18.96 -7.45
N LYS A 45 -1.93 -19.58 -6.77
CA LYS A 45 -3.32 -19.68 -7.27
C LYS A 45 -3.94 -18.30 -7.50
N GLY A 46 -3.83 -17.39 -6.53
CA GLY A 46 -4.36 -16.03 -6.63
C GLY A 46 -3.62 -15.18 -7.67
N LEU A 47 -2.31 -15.37 -7.81
CA LEU A 47 -1.51 -14.72 -8.84
C LEU A 47 -1.98 -15.17 -10.22
N LYS A 48 -2.05 -16.48 -10.47
CA LYS A 48 -2.54 -17.06 -11.73
C LYS A 48 -3.94 -16.57 -12.10
N GLN A 49 -4.82 -16.36 -11.11
CA GLN A 49 -6.17 -15.83 -11.33
C GLN A 49 -6.24 -14.33 -11.63
N SER A 50 -5.24 -13.55 -11.18
CA SER A 50 -5.24 -12.08 -11.32
C SER A 50 -4.42 -11.57 -12.52
N VAL A 51 -3.53 -12.41 -13.05
CA VAL A 51 -2.70 -12.10 -14.21
C VAL A 51 -3.43 -12.45 -15.51
N ILE A 52 -3.26 -11.60 -16.53
CA ILE A 52 -3.65 -11.92 -17.90
C ILE A 52 -2.49 -12.69 -18.55
N ASP A 53 -2.72 -13.96 -18.89
CA ASP A 53 -1.74 -14.86 -19.50
C ASP A 53 -2.21 -15.28 -20.91
N PRO A 54 -2.01 -14.42 -21.94
CA PRO A 54 -2.52 -14.69 -23.28
C PRO A 54 -1.82 -15.88 -23.96
N ASN A 55 -0.60 -16.20 -23.54
CA ASN A 55 0.22 -17.27 -24.11
C ASN A 55 0.09 -18.60 -23.35
N GLY A 56 -0.64 -18.62 -22.23
CA GLY A 56 -0.82 -19.81 -21.39
C GLY A 56 0.47 -20.32 -20.76
N VAL A 57 1.45 -19.43 -20.50
CA VAL A 57 2.76 -19.82 -19.93
C VAL A 57 2.59 -20.30 -18.49
N LEU A 58 1.80 -19.58 -17.69
CA LEU A 58 1.48 -20.00 -16.33
C LEU A 58 0.51 -21.17 -16.35
N GLU A 59 -0.47 -21.17 -17.27
CA GLU A 59 -1.41 -22.30 -17.40
C GLU A 59 -0.71 -23.62 -17.70
N GLY A 60 0.28 -23.60 -18.61
CA GLY A 60 1.02 -24.78 -19.02
C GLY A 60 1.96 -25.35 -17.95
N SER A 61 2.40 -24.54 -16.98
CA SER A 61 3.36 -24.97 -15.96
C SER A 61 2.74 -25.10 -14.56
N TRP A 62 1.85 -24.19 -14.16
CA TRP A 62 1.33 -24.11 -12.80
C TRP A 62 0.08 -24.96 -12.65
N SER A 63 0.29 -26.24 -12.35
CA SER A 63 -0.77 -27.22 -12.08
C SER A 63 -0.93 -27.47 -10.58
N PHE A 64 -2.10 -27.11 -10.04
CA PHE A 64 -2.44 -27.26 -8.63
C PHE A 64 -3.29 -28.51 -8.35
N SER A 65 -3.15 -29.54 -9.16
CA SER A 65 -3.85 -30.81 -8.97
C SER A 65 -3.27 -31.62 -7.80
N ASN A 66 -1.97 -31.51 -7.56
CA ASN A 66 -1.22 -32.27 -6.54
C ASN A 66 -1.15 -31.54 -5.19
N ASN A 67 -2.31 -31.18 -4.61
CA ASN A 67 -2.42 -30.34 -3.41
C ASN A 67 -1.82 -30.92 -2.10
N GLY A 68 -1.07 -32.03 -2.15
CA GLY A 68 -0.54 -32.73 -0.96
C GLY A 68 0.91 -33.21 -1.05
N ILE A 69 1.65 -32.85 -2.10
CA ILE A 69 3.10 -33.13 -2.18
C ILE A 69 3.84 -31.88 -1.71
N ASP A 70 4.79 -32.01 -0.79
CA ASP A 70 5.60 -30.87 -0.36
C ASP A 70 6.60 -30.48 -1.46
N GLY A 71 6.80 -29.17 -1.67
CA GLY A 71 7.76 -28.64 -2.66
C GLY A 71 7.33 -28.68 -4.13
N TYR A 72 6.15 -29.19 -4.46
CA TYR A 72 5.71 -29.32 -5.86
C TYR A 72 5.63 -27.97 -6.61
N ILE A 73 5.31 -26.87 -5.91
CA ILE A 73 5.25 -25.54 -6.55
C ILE A 73 6.64 -25.02 -6.95
N CYS A 74 7.70 -25.59 -6.39
CA CYS A 74 9.09 -25.21 -6.70
C CYS A 74 9.54 -25.71 -8.08
N GLY A 75 8.76 -26.60 -8.72
CA GLY A 75 8.95 -27.01 -10.10
C GLY A 75 8.22 -26.12 -11.11
N PHE A 76 7.49 -25.10 -10.65
CA PHE A 76 6.77 -24.19 -11.53
C PHE A 76 7.74 -23.22 -12.21
N THR A 77 7.41 -22.87 -13.45
CA THR A 77 8.16 -21.87 -14.22
C THR A 77 8.22 -20.57 -13.43
N GLY A 78 9.43 -20.06 -13.24
CA GLY A 78 9.68 -18.81 -12.54
C GLY A 78 9.52 -18.86 -11.03
N VAL A 79 9.39 -20.04 -10.41
CA VAL A 79 9.29 -20.17 -8.94
C VAL A 79 10.58 -20.76 -8.38
N GLU A 80 11.21 -20.05 -7.45
CA GLU A 80 12.29 -20.57 -6.63
C GLU A 80 11.82 -20.71 -5.18
N CYS A 81 12.22 -21.78 -4.50
CA CYS A 81 11.85 -22.02 -3.12
C CYS A 81 13.05 -21.96 -2.17
N TRP A 82 12.78 -21.63 -0.91
CA TRP A 82 13.79 -21.66 0.16
C TRP A 82 14.38 -23.06 0.39
N HIS A 83 13.57 -24.09 0.14
CA HIS A 83 13.97 -25.49 0.21
C HIS A 83 13.18 -26.28 -0.85
N PRO A 84 13.81 -27.22 -1.59
CA PRO A 84 13.15 -27.95 -2.68
C PRO A 84 11.93 -28.78 -2.21
N ASP A 85 11.96 -29.26 -0.96
CA ASP A 85 10.89 -30.08 -0.38
C ASP A 85 9.89 -29.27 0.46
N GLN A 86 9.84 -27.95 0.31
CA GLN A 86 8.87 -27.10 1.02
C GLN A 86 8.22 -26.15 0.02
N ASN A 87 6.89 -26.03 0.08
CA ASN A 87 6.14 -25.10 -0.75
C ASN A 87 6.31 -23.65 -0.25
N ARG A 88 7.55 -23.16 -0.15
CA ARG A 88 7.85 -21.83 0.40
C ARG A 88 8.64 -21.01 -0.62
N VAL A 89 7.98 -20.02 -1.22
CA VAL A 89 8.56 -19.21 -2.29
C VAL A 89 9.65 -18.30 -1.72
N LEU A 90 10.83 -18.39 -2.34
CA LEU A 90 11.97 -17.50 -2.11
C LEU A 90 11.93 -16.34 -3.10
N SER A 91 11.78 -16.65 -4.38
CA SER A 91 11.77 -15.67 -5.47
C SER A 91 10.75 -16.03 -6.55
N LEU A 92 10.22 -15.00 -7.21
CA LEU A 92 9.42 -15.13 -8.43
C LEU A 92 10.12 -14.41 -9.57
N SER A 93 10.47 -15.17 -10.61
CA SER A 93 11.08 -14.71 -11.85
C SER A 93 10.08 -14.85 -13.00
N LEU A 94 9.26 -13.82 -13.20
CA LEU A 94 8.18 -13.78 -14.19
C LEU A 94 8.49 -12.83 -15.36
N GLY A 95 9.76 -12.46 -15.55
CA GLY A 95 10.18 -11.55 -16.61
C GLY A 95 10.06 -12.14 -18.02
N SER A 96 9.77 -11.30 -19.02
CA SER A 96 9.70 -11.71 -20.44
C SER A 96 8.70 -12.83 -20.76
N LEU A 97 7.61 -12.95 -20.01
CA LEU A 97 6.60 -14.01 -20.20
C LEU A 97 5.38 -13.57 -21.01
N GLY A 98 5.30 -12.29 -21.40
CA GLY A 98 4.16 -11.71 -22.11
C GLY A 98 2.90 -11.61 -21.24
N LEU A 99 3.07 -11.56 -19.92
CA LEU A 99 1.99 -11.44 -18.95
C LEU A 99 1.45 -10.00 -18.92
N GLY A 100 0.21 -9.83 -18.48
CA GLY A 100 -0.38 -8.51 -18.33
C GLY A 100 -1.41 -8.41 -17.22
N GLY A 101 -2.20 -7.35 -17.26
CA GLY A 101 -3.16 -7.01 -16.21
C GLY A 101 -2.56 -6.11 -15.12
N PRO A 102 -3.28 -5.90 -14.01
CA PRO A 102 -2.80 -5.07 -12.90
C PRO A 102 -1.75 -5.79 -12.05
N PHE A 103 -1.18 -5.06 -11.08
CA PHE A 103 -0.33 -5.67 -10.06
C PHE A 103 -1.06 -6.85 -9.35
N PRO A 104 -0.52 -8.08 -9.34
CA PRO A 104 -1.24 -9.27 -8.92
C PRO A 104 -1.59 -9.27 -7.43
N GLN A 105 -2.87 -9.41 -7.11
CA GLN A 105 -3.35 -9.38 -5.72
C GLN A 105 -2.97 -10.65 -4.93
N GLY A 106 -2.66 -11.75 -5.62
CA GLY A 106 -2.23 -13.00 -4.98
C GLY A 106 -0.94 -12.89 -4.19
N LEU A 107 -0.05 -11.96 -4.58
CA LEU A 107 1.28 -11.77 -3.97
C LEU A 107 1.23 -11.52 -2.46
N ARG A 108 0.13 -10.98 -1.94
CA ARG A 108 -0.08 -10.78 -0.51
C ARG A 108 0.03 -12.04 0.36
N LEU A 109 -0.08 -13.22 -0.24
CA LEU A 109 0.00 -14.50 0.46
C LEU A 109 1.40 -15.12 0.40
N CYS A 110 2.29 -14.63 -0.48
CA CYS A 110 3.69 -15.06 -0.61
C CYS A 110 4.53 -14.47 0.54
N SER A 111 4.32 -15.01 1.74
CA SER A 111 4.65 -14.34 3.00
C SER A 111 6.16 -14.22 3.29
N PHE A 112 7.01 -14.98 2.57
CA PHE A 112 8.45 -15.01 2.79
C PHE A 112 9.26 -14.76 1.51
N MET A 113 8.61 -14.27 0.45
CA MET A 113 9.28 -13.95 -0.80
C MET A 113 10.20 -12.74 -0.62
N THR A 114 11.39 -12.83 -1.21
CA THR A 114 12.46 -11.82 -1.08
C THR A 114 12.84 -11.16 -2.41
N ALA A 115 12.46 -11.75 -3.53
CA ALA A 115 12.72 -11.20 -4.86
C ALA A 115 11.51 -11.39 -5.77
N LEU A 116 11.14 -10.32 -6.48
CA LEU A 116 10.08 -10.30 -7.47
C LEU A 116 10.60 -9.61 -8.73
N ASP A 117 10.69 -10.37 -9.81
CA ASP A 117 10.96 -9.87 -11.15
C ASP A 117 9.71 -10.07 -12.01
N MET A 118 9.13 -8.97 -12.48
CA MET A 118 8.01 -8.93 -13.44
C MET A 118 8.38 -8.09 -14.66
N SER A 119 9.68 -7.87 -14.90
CA SER A 119 10.19 -7.03 -15.98
C SER A 119 9.80 -7.53 -17.37
N ASP A 120 9.86 -6.66 -18.38
CA ASP A 120 9.65 -7.04 -19.79
C ASP A 120 8.30 -7.76 -20.03
N ASN A 121 7.23 -7.17 -19.53
CA ASN A 121 5.87 -7.69 -19.65
C ASN A 121 4.90 -6.57 -20.09
N ASN A 122 3.61 -6.88 -20.07
CA ASN A 122 2.54 -5.97 -20.46
C ASN A 122 1.62 -5.65 -19.25
N PHE A 123 2.16 -5.63 -18.03
CA PHE A 123 1.43 -5.21 -16.83
C PHE A 123 1.10 -3.72 -16.89
N SER A 124 -0.01 -3.32 -16.29
CA SER A 124 -0.54 -1.96 -16.41
C SER A 124 -1.31 -1.49 -15.17
N GLY A 125 -1.72 -0.23 -15.16
CA GLY A 125 -2.43 0.37 -14.03
C GLY A 125 -1.48 0.78 -12.90
N PRO A 126 -2.03 1.29 -11.78
CA PRO A 126 -1.23 1.79 -10.67
C PRO A 126 -0.67 0.68 -9.79
N LEU A 127 0.45 0.99 -9.13
CA LEU A 127 0.93 0.17 -8.01
C LEU A 127 -0.04 0.32 -6.82
N PRO A 128 -0.28 -0.76 -6.05
CA PRO A 128 -1.09 -0.68 -4.85
C PRO A 128 -0.53 0.33 -3.84
N GLU A 129 -1.40 1.16 -3.26
CA GLU A 129 -1.00 2.13 -2.23
C GLU A 129 -0.33 1.45 -1.02
N HIS A 130 -0.65 0.18 -0.74
CA HIS A 130 -0.11 -0.60 0.37
C HIS A 130 0.75 -1.79 -0.12
N ILE A 131 1.55 -1.59 -1.17
CA ILE A 131 2.41 -2.66 -1.74
C ILE A 131 3.34 -3.31 -0.70
N PHE A 132 3.79 -2.55 0.31
CA PHE A 132 4.61 -3.05 1.42
C PHE A 132 3.90 -4.12 2.27
N GLU A 133 2.57 -4.10 2.35
CA GLU A 133 1.80 -5.14 3.05
C GLU A 133 1.70 -6.42 2.22
N GLN A 134 1.81 -6.30 0.89
CA GLN A 134 1.78 -7.45 -0.02
C GLN A 134 3.15 -8.12 -0.16
N THR A 135 4.24 -7.37 0.06
CA THR A 135 5.62 -7.81 -0.19
C THR A 135 6.60 -7.35 0.91
N PRO A 136 6.35 -7.67 2.18
CA PRO A 136 7.06 -7.05 3.31
C PRO A 136 8.55 -7.37 3.41
N TYR A 137 9.00 -8.49 2.84
CA TYR A 137 10.39 -8.95 2.90
C TYR A 137 11.14 -8.82 1.57
N VAL A 138 10.54 -8.17 0.57
CA VAL A 138 11.17 -8.02 -0.74
C VAL A 138 12.39 -7.10 -0.67
N THR A 139 13.50 -7.62 -1.18
CA THR A 139 14.81 -6.98 -1.31
C THR A 139 15.10 -6.57 -2.75
N TYR A 140 14.54 -7.29 -3.72
CA TYR A 140 14.68 -7.05 -5.15
C TYR A 140 13.29 -6.93 -5.78
N LEU A 141 12.97 -5.74 -6.31
CA LEU A 141 11.73 -5.49 -7.03
C LEU A 141 12.04 -4.90 -8.40
N ASP A 142 11.84 -5.69 -9.44
CA ASP A 142 11.96 -5.25 -10.83
C ASP A 142 10.62 -5.29 -11.54
N LEU A 143 10.12 -4.09 -11.87
CA LEU A 143 8.88 -3.86 -12.60
C LEU A 143 9.13 -3.12 -13.92
N SER A 144 10.39 -3.09 -14.37
CA SER A 144 10.80 -2.33 -15.55
C SER A 144 10.19 -2.87 -16.84
N ASN A 145 10.22 -2.08 -17.91
CA ASN A 145 9.73 -2.47 -19.24
C ASN A 145 8.29 -3.02 -19.20
N ASN A 146 7.38 -2.21 -18.67
CA ASN A 146 5.96 -2.53 -18.54
C ASN A 146 5.12 -1.30 -18.93
N SER A 147 3.81 -1.35 -18.65
CA SER A 147 2.88 -0.24 -18.84
C SER A 147 2.25 0.22 -17.52
N PHE A 148 2.95 0.07 -16.38
CA PHE A 148 2.47 0.59 -15.09
C PHE A 148 2.35 2.11 -15.14
N SER A 149 1.33 2.67 -14.50
CA SER A 149 0.92 4.07 -14.64
C SER A 149 0.58 4.73 -13.30
N GLY A 150 0.40 6.05 -13.29
CA GLY A 150 0.05 6.80 -12.08
C GLY A 150 1.25 7.07 -11.19
N VAL A 151 1.01 7.48 -9.94
CA VAL A 151 2.10 7.90 -9.04
C VAL A 151 2.80 6.71 -8.38
N ILE A 152 4.10 6.86 -8.14
CA ILE A 152 4.85 5.94 -7.28
C ILE A 152 4.35 6.12 -5.82
N PRO A 153 3.78 5.10 -5.16
CA PRO A 153 3.28 5.25 -3.80
C PRO A 153 4.38 5.60 -2.79
N ALA A 154 4.15 6.62 -1.96
CA ALA A 154 5.12 7.02 -0.92
C ALA A 154 5.36 5.92 0.13
N SER A 155 4.41 4.99 0.27
CA SER A 155 4.48 3.82 1.15
C SER A 155 5.54 2.80 0.77
N ILE A 156 6.15 2.87 -0.43
CA ILE A 156 7.30 2.02 -0.79
C ILE A 156 8.46 2.23 0.19
N ALA A 157 8.55 3.43 0.80
CA ALA A 157 9.51 3.69 1.87
C ALA A 157 9.36 2.76 3.10
N ASN A 158 8.21 2.09 3.27
CA ASN A 158 7.97 1.12 4.33
C ASN A 158 8.50 -0.28 3.99
N MET A 159 8.98 -0.52 2.77
CA MET A 159 9.67 -1.77 2.39
C MET A 159 11.11 -1.72 2.91
N THR A 160 11.30 -1.94 4.22
CA THR A 160 12.57 -1.64 4.91
C THR A 160 13.77 -2.47 4.45
N TYR A 161 13.53 -3.58 3.75
CA TYR A 161 14.58 -4.46 3.20
C TYR A 161 14.87 -4.21 1.71
N LEU A 162 14.13 -3.31 1.06
CA LEU A 162 14.25 -3.07 -0.38
C LEU A 162 15.64 -2.51 -0.72
N SER A 163 16.36 -3.22 -1.58
CA SER A 163 17.73 -2.91 -1.97
C SER A 163 17.86 -2.58 -3.45
N THR A 164 17.09 -3.27 -4.30
CA THR A 164 16.99 -2.97 -5.73
C THR A 164 15.57 -2.61 -6.08
N PHE A 165 15.38 -1.45 -6.69
CA PHE A 165 14.09 -0.99 -7.18
C PHE A 165 14.18 -0.44 -8.60
N ALA A 166 13.68 -1.21 -9.56
CA ALA A 166 13.71 -0.89 -10.98
C ALA A 166 12.30 -0.65 -11.53
N LEU A 167 12.07 0.56 -12.04
CA LEU A 167 10.80 1.02 -12.62
C LEU A 167 10.98 1.60 -14.03
N GLN A 168 12.18 1.56 -14.60
CA GLN A 168 12.45 2.21 -15.89
C GLN A 168 11.55 1.68 -17.01
N HIS A 169 11.30 2.51 -18.03
CA HIS A 169 10.43 2.16 -19.16
C HIS A 169 9.02 1.75 -18.73
N ASN A 170 8.34 2.67 -18.04
CA ASN A 170 6.93 2.57 -17.66
C ASN A 170 6.22 3.90 -17.95
N GLN A 171 5.01 4.07 -17.42
CA GLN A 171 4.17 5.27 -17.59
C GLN A 171 3.91 5.96 -16.24
N PHE A 172 4.82 5.82 -15.27
CA PHE A 172 4.68 6.48 -13.97
C PHE A 172 4.69 8.01 -14.10
N ASP A 173 3.85 8.69 -13.33
CA ASP A 173 3.71 10.15 -13.34
C ASP A 173 3.81 10.74 -11.92
N GLY A 174 3.57 12.06 -11.82
CA GLY A 174 3.72 12.78 -10.56
C GLY A 174 5.19 12.95 -10.17
N GLY A 175 5.45 13.13 -8.88
CA GLY A 175 6.82 13.33 -8.36
C GLY A 175 7.38 12.08 -7.70
N ILE A 176 8.70 11.95 -7.68
CA ILE A 176 9.38 10.88 -6.95
C ILE A 176 9.18 11.11 -5.44
N PRO A 177 8.61 10.16 -4.68
CA PRO A 177 8.43 10.34 -3.24
C PRO A 177 9.77 10.49 -2.52
N ALA A 178 9.97 11.61 -1.82
CA ALA A 178 11.20 11.86 -1.08
C ALA A 178 11.46 10.82 0.02
N GLN A 179 10.39 10.17 0.50
CA GLN A 179 10.42 9.09 1.49
C GLN A 179 11.20 7.87 0.99
N LEU A 180 11.32 7.65 -0.32
CA LEU A 180 12.13 6.54 -0.88
C LEU A 180 13.58 6.63 -0.44
N GLY A 181 14.13 7.83 -0.29
CA GLY A 181 15.49 7.98 0.21
C GLY A 181 15.66 7.70 1.70
N ASN A 182 14.58 7.44 2.45
CA ASN A 182 14.66 6.91 3.82
C ASN A 182 14.80 5.38 3.84
N ALA A 183 14.63 4.69 2.70
CA ALA A 183 14.86 3.25 2.61
C ALA A 183 16.36 2.95 2.77
N SER A 184 16.77 2.66 4.01
CA SER A 184 18.19 2.55 4.40
C SER A 184 19.01 1.52 3.63
N GLN A 185 18.37 0.58 2.93
CA GLN A 185 19.01 -0.53 2.23
C GLN A 185 19.06 -0.35 0.71
N LEU A 186 18.51 0.75 0.17
CA LEU A 186 18.41 0.96 -1.27
C LEU A 186 19.79 1.26 -1.88
N ILE A 187 20.28 0.33 -2.70
CA ILE A 187 21.61 0.38 -3.33
C ILE A 187 21.49 0.53 -4.85
N SER A 188 20.39 0.05 -5.43
CA SER A 188 20.08 0.19 -6.85
C SER A 188 18.68 0.76 -7.02
N PHE A 189 18.57 1.84 -7.80
CA PHE A 189 17.33 2.55 -8.03
C PHE A 189 17.29 3.10 -9.45
N ASN A 190 16.27 2.76 -10.24
CA ASN A 190 16.14 3.28 -11.60
C ASN A 190 14.69 3.61 -11.93
N VAL A 191 14.44 4.85 -12.36
CA VAL A 191 13.12 5.38 -12.76
C VAL A 191 13.18 6.08 -14.12
N ALA A 192 14.21 5.77 -14.92
CA ALA A 192 14.38 6.36 -16.23
C ALA A 192 13.19 6.05 -17.16
N ASP A 193 13.00 6.88 -18.19
CA ASP A 193 12.03 6.62 -19.25
C ASP A 193 10.61 6.38 -18.71
N ASN A 194 10.12 7.39 -17.99
CA ASN A 194 8.77 7.47 -17.43
C ASN A 194 8.19 8.88 -17.71
N SER A 195 7.04 9.20 -17.13
CA SER A 195 6.42 10.53 -17.20
C SER A 195 6.53 11.32 -15.87
N LEU A 196 7.59 11.08 -15.10
CA LEU A 196 7.80 11.73 -13.81
C LEU A 196 8.12 13.23 -13.95
N SER A 197 7.80 13.98 -12.90
CA SER A 197 7.79 15.43 -12.89
C SER A 197 8.27 16.03 -11.57
N GLY A 198 8.76 17.27 -11.62
CA GLY A 198 9.21 17.99 -10.43
C GLY A 198 10.66 17.72 -10.04
N PRO A 199 11.10 18.19 -8.88
CA PRO A 199 12.49 18.04 -8.45
C PRO A 199 12.81 16.60 -8.07
N VAL A 200 14.00 16.12 -8.44
CA VAL A 200 14.55 14.88 -7.88
C VAL A 200 14.85 15.12 -6.38
N PRO A 201 14.30 14.30 -5.46
CA PRO A 201 14.53 14.45 -4.03
C PRO A 201 16.02 14.39 -3.68
N ASP A 202 16.48 15.30 -2.82
CA ASP A 202 17.88 15.38 -2.37
C ASP A 202 18.41 14.04 -1.84
N THR A 203 17.55 13.27 -1.19
CA THR A 203 17.85 11.94 -0.63
C THR A 203 18.17 10.86 -1.67
N LEU A 204 17.86 11.10 -2.96
CA LEU A 204 18.11 10.18 -4.07
C LEU A 204 19.17 10.71 -5.05
N GLN A 205 19.78 11.87 -4.78
CA GLN A 205 20.76 12.47 -5.69
C GLN A 205 22.12 11.79 -5.72
N SER A 206 22.35 10.81 -4.83
CA SER A 206 23.53 9.94 -4.86
C SER A 206 23.50 8.96 -6.05
N PHE A 207 22.31 8.65 -6.58
CA PHE A 207 22.18 7.80 -7.76
C PHE A 207 22.61 8.54 -9.03
N PRO A 208 23.18 7.82 -10.04
CA PRO A 208 23.60 8.44 -11.29
C PRO A 208 22.47 9.16 -12.02
N ALA A 209 22.81 10.23 -12.76
CA ALA A 209 21.84 10.99 -13.56
C ALA A 209 21.06 10.11 -14.56
N ALA A 210 21.70 9.08 -15.11
CA ALA A 210 21.08 8.11 -16.03
C ALA A 210 19.84 7.41 -15.44
N ASN A 211 19.77 7.26 -14.11
CA ASN A 211 18.65 6.59 -13.44
C ASN A 211 17.37 7.46 -13.41
N PHE A 212 17.45 8.71 -13.88
CA PHE A 212 16.36 9.68 -13.91
C PHE A 212 16.08 10.24 -15.31
N THR A 213 16.90 9.90 -16.32
CA THR A 213 16.72 10.39 -17.70
C THR A 213 15.43 9.90 -18.33
N GLY A 214 15.03 10.44 -19.49
CA GLY A 214 13.79 10.02 -20.16
C GLY A 214 12.50 10.48 -19.48
N ASN A 215 12.58 11.30 -18.42
CA ASN A 215 11.44 11.93 -17.76
C ASN A 215 11.38 13.43 -18.09
N PRO A 216 10.51 13.88 -19.02
CA PRO A 216 10.58 15.22 -19.59
C PRO A 216 10.36 16.36 -18.61
N GLU A 217 9.64 16.13 -17.50
CA GLU A 217 9.31 17.15 -16.50
C GLU A 217 10.12 17.04 -15.20
N LEU A 218 10.99 16.04 -15.03
CA LEU A 218 11.94 15.99 -13.91
C LEU A 218 12.99 17.11 -14.02
N CYS A 219 13.52 17.54 -12.88
CA CYS A 219 14.52 18.61 -12.79
C CYS A 219 15.32 18.51 -11.49
N GLY A 220 16.38 19.32 -11.36
CA GLY A 220 17.27 19.33 -10.20
C GLY A 220 18.36 18.26 -10.31
N ALA A 221 19.41 18.41 -9.51
CA ALA A 221 20.47 17.40 -9.43
C ALA A 221 19.85 16.01 -9.14
N PRO A 222 20.40 14.92 -9.69
CA PRO A 222 21.62 14.82 -10.49
C PRO A 222 21.45 15.21 -11.97
N LEU A 223 20.26 15.64 -12.40
CA LEU A 223 20.04 16.12 -13.76
C LEU A 223 20.56 17.56 -13.93
N ASP A 224 21.13 17.88 -15.08
CA ASP A 224 21.57 19.25 -15.43
C ASP A 224 20.40 20.22 -15.72
N LYS A 225 19.16 19.73 -15.60
CA LYS A 225 17.94 20.49 -15.88
C LYS A 225 17.52 21.31 -14.66
N LYS A 226 17.53 22.64 -14.79
CA LYS A 226 17.07 23.54 -13.71
C LYS A 226 15.57 23.45 -13.48
N CYS A 227 15.16 23.38 -12.21
CA CYS A 227 13.76 23.43 -11.85
C CYS A 227 13.16 24.84 -12.06
N LYS A 228 11.97 24.88 -12.67
CA LYS A 228 11.17 26.10 -12.79
C LYS A 228 10.83 26.57 -11.36
N LYS A 229 11.24 27.80 -10.99
CA LYS A 229 10.85 28.39 -9.71
C LYS A 229 9.33 28.54 -9.68
N ARG A 230 8.64 27.80 -8.81
CA ARG A 230 7.20 28.01 -8.56
C ARG A 230 7.04 29.43 -8.01
N PHE A 231 6.54 30.35 -8.83
CA PHE A 231 5.96 31.60 -8.32
C PHE A 231 4.75 31.23 -7.48
N ARG A 232 4.91 31.15 -6.16
CA ARG A 232 3.78 31.18 -5.22
C ARG A 232 3.13 32.54 -5.38
N VAL A 233 2.16 32.67 -6.29
CA VAL A 233 1.27 33.82 -6.27
C VAL A 233 0.60 33.79 -4.89
N ARG A 234 0.85 34.81 -4.06
CA ARG A 234 0.26 35.00 -2.72
C ARG A 234 -1.25 35.25 -2.83
N ILE A 235 -2.02 34.31 -3.39
CA ILE A 235 -3.50 34.37 -3.40
C ILE A 235 -4.03 33.96 -2.03
N HIS A 236 -3.36 33.01 -1.35
CA HIS A 236 -3.81 32.47 -0.07
C HIS A 236 -3.85 33.50 1.08
N VAL A 237 -2.90 34.44 1.12
CA VAL A 237 -2.91 35.51 2.15
C VAL A 237 -4.02 36.55 1.88
N ARG A 238 -4.33 36.82 0.60
CA ARG A 238 -5.46 37.69 0.25
C ARG A 238 -6.79 37.03 0.60
N LEU A 239 -6.97 35.73 0.35
CA LEU A 239 -8.22 35.02 0.69
C LEU A 239 -8.47 34.95 2.20
N VAL A 240 -7.45 34.68 3.02
CA VAL A 240 -7.60 34.67 4.49
C VAL A 240 -7.95 36.06 5.01
N ARG A 241 -7.26 37.12 4.54
CA ARG A 241 -7.62 38.50 4.90
C ARG A 241 -9.01 38.91 4.43
N ILE A 242 -9.43 38.47 3.24
CA ILE A 242 -10.79 38.70 2.72
C ILE A 242 -11.83 37.98 3.59
N ARG A 243 -11.57 36.74 4.02
CA ARG A 243 -12.46 35.99 4.91
C ARG A 243 -12.58 36.67 6.28
N GLU A 244 -11.49 37.13 6.88
CA GLU A 244 -11.54 37.87 8.14
C GLU A 244 -12.25 39.21 8.01
N MET A 245 -12.02 39.93 6.90
CA MET A 245 -12.71 41.18 6.59
C MET A 245 -14.22 40.96 6.39
N PHE A 246 -14.60 39.86 5.73
CA PHE A 246 -15.99 39.44 5.54
C PHE A 246 -16.68 39.10 6.87
N VAL A 247 -16.00 38.38 7.77
CA VAL A 247 -16.52 38.07 9.12
C VAL A 247 -16.72 39.34 9.94
N ARG A 248 -15.82 40.32 9.82
CA ARG A 248 -15.97 41.63 10.48
C ARG A 248 -17.16 42.42 9.91
N ILE A 249 -17.35 42.42 8.60
CA ILE A 249 -18.49 43.08 7.94
C ILE A 249 -19.82 42.42 8.33
N GLN A 250 -19.90 41.10 8.39
CA GLN A 250 -21.12 40.40 8.83
C GLN A 250 -21.46 40.70 10.30
N LYS A 251 -20.46 40.77 11.19
CA LYS A 251 -20.69 41.18 12.59
C LYS A 251 -21.15 42.63 12.70
N LEU A 252 -20.70 43.51 11.80
CA LEU A 252 -21.15 44.90 11.75
C LEU A 252 -22.60 45.00 11.25
N LEU A 253 -22.94 44.30 10.16
CA LEU A 253 -24.30 44.24 9.60
C LEU A 253 -25.30 43.63 10.60
N HIS A 254 -24.90 42.59 11.35
CA HIS A 254 -25.77 42.01 12.36
C HIS A 254 -26.06 42.98 13.51
N ARG A 255 -25.10 43.83 13.90
CA ARG A 255 -25.31 44.89 14.91
C ARG A 255 -26.14 46.07 14.41
N ILE A 256 -26.26 46.25 13.10
CA ILE A 256 -27.14 47.26 12.50
C ILE A 256 -28.59 46.73 12.41
N ASN A 257 -28.78 45.41 12.44
CA ASN A 257 -30.10 44.78 12.27
C ASN A 257 -31.03 44.77 13.49
N ASP A 258 -30.62 45.36 14.63
CA ASP A 258 -31.54 45.53 15.77
C ASP A 258 -32.50 46.72 15.59
N ALA A 259 -32.48 47.41 14.44
CA ALA A 259 -33.53 48.33 14.07
C ALA A 259 -33.61 48.53 12.54
N SER A 260 -34.36 47.68 11.82
CA SER A 260 -35.15 48.03 10.62
C SER A 260 -35.33 46.87 9.63
N ILE A 261 -36.52 46.80 9.02
CA ILE A 261 -36.98 45.87 7.97
C ILE A 261 -36.06 45.85 6.72
N ILE A 262 -35.15 46.81 6.58
CA ILE A 262 -34.15 46.93 5.50
C ILE A 262 -33.03 45.86 5.60
N GLY A 263 -32.84 45.29 6.78
CA GLY A 263 -31.81 44.28 7.04
C GLY A 263 -31.96 42.94 6.31
N ALA A 264 -33.20 42.51 6.11
CA ALA A 264 -33.50 41.21 5.52
C ALA A 264 -33.25 41.18 4.00
N SER A 265 -33.52 42.30 3.32
CA SER A 265 -33.34 42.45 1.87
C SER A 265 -31.86 42.54 1.46
N ALA A 266 -31.03 43.21 2.27
CA ALA A 266 -29.58 43.26 2.02
C ALA A 266 -28.90 41.89 2.19
N GLY A 267 -29.31 41.10 3.18
CA GLY A 267 -28.80 39.73 3.38
C GLY A 267 -29.16 38.78 2.23
N PHE A 268 -30.35 38.93 1.65
CA PHE A 268 -30.83 38.09 0.57
C PHE A 268 -30.08 38.34 -0.76
N ILE A 269 -29.87 39.61 -1.12
CA ILE A 269 -29.11 40.00 -2.33
C ILE A 269 -27.67 39.49 -2.22
N PHE A 270 -27.07 39.59 -1.04
CA PHE A 270 -25.68 39.20 -0.82
C PHE A 270 -25.49 37.67 -0.86
N GLY A 271 -26.44 36.89 -0.32
CA GLY A 271 -26.45 35.43 -0.44
C GLY A 271 -26.55 34.97 -1.90
N PHE A 272 -27.35 35.67 -2.70
CA PHE A 272 -27.52 35.37 -4.13
C PHE A 272 -26.24 35.61 -4.95
N VAL A 273 -25.50 36.68 -4.66
CA VAL A 273 -24.23 36.99 -5.33
C VAL A 273 -23.16 35.94 -4.98
N VAL A 274 -23.09 35.49 -3.73
CA VAL A 274 -22.10 34.47 -3.32
C VAL A 274 -22.39 33.12 -3.96
N ALA A 275 -23.66 32.73 -4.09
CA ALA A 275 -24.06 31.48 -4.76
C ALA A 275 -23.70 31.48 -6.26
N PHE A 276 -23.79 32.63 -6.93
CA PHE A 276 -23.49 32.75 -8.36
C PHE A 276 -21.98 32.68 -8.67
N TYR A 277 -21.13 33.19 -7.77
CA TYR A 277 -19.67 33.23 -7.96
C TYR A 277 -18.93 31.98 -7.46
N PHE A 278 -19.56 31.14 -6.63
CA PHE A 278 -18.96 29.91 -6.09
C PHE A 278 -19.85 28.67 -6.31
N PRO A 279 -20.06 28.21 -7.56
CA PRO A 279 -21.05 27.19 -7.89
C PRO A 279 -20.70 25.76 -7.40
N HIS A 280 -19.43 25.47 -7.09
CA HIS A 280 -18.98 24.08 -6.86
C HIS A 280 -18.90 23.61 -5.39
N LYS A 281 -19.47 24.33 -4.42
CA LYS A 281 -19.40 23.92 -3.01
C LYS A 281 -20.72 23.82 -2.22
N PHE A 282 -21.87 23.94 -2.87
CA PHE A 282 -23.15 23.77 -2.20
C PHE A 282 -24.03 22.76 -2.94
N LEU A 283 -23.75 21.47 -2.72
CA LEU A 283 -24.74 20.43 -2.91
C LEU A 283 -25.78 20.58 -1.79
N PHE A 284 -26.94 21.12 -2.13
CA PHE A 284 -28.13 21.09 -1.28
C PHE A 284 -28.61 19.63 -1.20
N CYS A 285 -28.54 19.03 -0.02
CA CYS A 285 -29.36 17.88 0.32
C CYS A 285 -30.71 18.41 0.82
N GLU A 286 -31.80 17.89 0.28
CA GLU A 286 -33.15 18.43 0.40
C GLU A 286 -33.79 18.23 1.79
N ARG A 287 -34.75 19.13 2.10
CA ARG A 287 -35.88 19.05 3.05
C ARG A 287 -35.64 18.92 4.57
N LEU A 288 -35.56 20.11 5.17
CA LEU A 288 -36.24 20.61 6.39
C LEU A 288 -37.09 19.63 7.24
N GLN A 289 -36.66 19.41 8.48
CA GLN A 289 -37.51 19.52 9.68
C GLN A 289 -36.79 20.38 10.73
N PRO A 290 -37.53 21.12 11.58
CA PRO A 290 -36.97 22.25 12.31
C PRO A 290 -36.39 21.78 13.65
N TYR A 291 -35.32 22.47 14.08
CA TYR A 291 -34.70 22.36 15.40
C TYR A 291 -33.80 21.14 15.63
N THR A 292 -32.61 21.15 15.03
CA THR A 292 -31.33 20.82 15.71
C THR A 292 -30.17 21.00 14.72
N PHE A 293 -29.21 21.87 15.06
CA PHE A 293 -27.94 21.95 14.33
C PHE A 293 -26.94 20.98 14.97
N ARG A 294 -26.44 20.02 14.19
CA ARG A 294 -25.19 19.31 14.49
C ARG A 294 -24.09 19.89 13.60
N VAL A 295 -22.99 20.31 14.21
CA VAL A 295 -21.77 20.70 13.50
C VAL A 295 -21.00 19.42 13.20
N CYS A 296 -20.84 19.09 11.91
CA CYS A 296 -19.84 18.11 11.47
C CYS A 296 -18.54 18.87 11.17
N GLY A 297 -17.44 18.41 11.77
CA GLY A 297 -16.08 18.82 11.41
C GLY A 297 -15.64 18.22 10.08
#